data_AF-A0A6A6R0G1-F1
#
_entry.id   AF-A0A6A6R0G1-F1
#
_cell.length_a   1.000
_cell.length_b   1.000
_cell.length_c   1.000
_cell.angle_alpha   90.00
_cell.angle_beta   90.00
_cell.angle_gamma   90.00
#
_symmetry.space_group_name_H-M   'P 1'
#
loop_
_entity.id
_entity.type
_entity.pdbx_description
1 polymer ?
#
loop_
_entity_poly.entity_id
_entity_poly.type
_entity_poly.pdbx_seq_one_letter_code
_entity_poly.pdbx_strand_id
1 'polypeptide(L)'
;MGFGRLFHRSSKSKAATSLITAPPASPPPTSNYAAPTPAPIPTPPPARPSPNAGLCWRCSSPNRIGTSRMDPDNPNSRRPYRKCSNRDCDSFNGFADQRGVHPDHMPCDCGVPSRVVAKKNRNEWGKRELFYTCANGTCDTHLGDVRGQSRRVLEFTDDQIDQMVRRGQV
;
A
#
# COMPACT_ATOMS: atom_id res chain seq x y z
N MET A 1 -51.63 -41.10 18.17
CA MET A 1 -51.82 -41.09 16.70
C MET A 1 -50.51 -40.63 16.09
N GLY A 2 -49.78 -41.56 15.48
CA GLY A 2 -48.40 -41.37 15.03
C GLY A 2 -48.32 -40.93 13.58
N PHE A 3 -47.24 -40.21 13.25
CA PHE A 3 -46.76 -40.05 11.88
C PHE A 3 -45.25 -40.25 11.87
N GLY A 4 -44.85 -41.44 11.42
CA GLY A 4 -43.45 -41.82 11.21
C GLY A 4 -42.87 -41.09 10.01
N ARG A 5 -41.65 -40.57 10.16
CA ARG A 5 -40.87 -40.04 9.04
C ARG A 5 -40.01 -41.17 8.46
N LEU A 6 -40.31 -41.55 7.22
CA LEU A 6 -39.49 -42.44 6.40
C LEU A 6 -38.15 -41.75 6.08
N PHE A 7 -37.05 -42.37 6.49
CA PHE A 7 -35.71 -42.04 6.02
C PHE A 7 -35.42 -42.78 4.72
N HIS A 8 -35.27 -42.06 3.61
CA HIS A 8 -34.75 -42.63 2.35
C HIS A 8 -33.22 -42.64 2.41
N ARG A 9 -32.63 -43.83 2.60
CA ARG A 9 -31.21 -44.10 2.38
C ARG A 9 -30.94 -44.22 0.88
N SER A 10 -30.42 -43.17 0.27
CA SER A 10 -29.87 -43.25 -1.09
C SER A 10 -28.52 -43.95 -1.05
N SER A 11 -28.41 -45.06 -1.78
CA SER A 11 -27.24 -45.92 -1.82
C SER A 11 -26.69 -45.98 -3.25
N LYS A 12 -25.35 -46.02 -3.35
CA LYS A 12 -24.53 -46.45 -4.51
C LYS A 12 -24.41 -45.39 -5.62
N SER A 13 -23.28 -45.21 -6.30
CA SER A 13 -22.21 -46.17 -6.62
C SER A 13 -20.86 -45.46 -6.70
N LYS A 14 -19.81 -46.05 -6.13
CA LYS A 14 -18.42 -45.65 -6.39
C LYS A 14 -18.00 -46.26 -7.72
N ALA A 15 -17.83 -45.43 -8.75
CA ALA A 15 -17.16 -45.83 -9.98
C ALA A 15 -15.67 -46.03 -9.68
N ALA A 16 -15.16 -47.25 -9.91
CA ALA A 16 -13.75 -47.56 -9.85
C ALA A 16 -13.07 -47.01 -11.11
N THR A 17 -12.51 -45.81 -11.00
CA THR A 17 -11.63 -45.24 -12.03
C THR A 17 -10.33 -46.03 -12.05
N SER A 18 -10.16 -46.85 -13.08
CA SER A 18 -8.89 -47.53 -13.36
C SER A 18 -7.85 -46.48 -13.76
N LEU A 19 -6.83 -46.32 -12.91
CA LEU A 19 -5.67 -45.47 -13.19
C LEU A 19 -4.78 -46.20 -14.19
N ILE A 20 -4.82 -45.75 -15.44
CA ILE A 20 -3.83 -46.13 -16.46
C ILE A 20 -2.56 -45.34 -16.13
N THR A 21 -1.62 -45.99 -15.46
CA THR A 21 -0.29 -45.43 -15.19
C THR A 21 0.47 -45.32 -16.51
N ALA A 22 0.57 -44.11 -17.04
CA ALA A 22 1.45 -43.81 -18.17
C ALA A 22 2.92 -44.05 -17.76
N PRO A 23 3.77 -44.57 -18.66
CA PRO A 23 5.19 -44.71 -18.39
C PRO A 23 5.83 -43.33 -18.14
N PRO A 24 6.87 -43.26 -17.30
CA PRO A 24 7.56 -42.01 -17.01
C PRO A 24 8.15 -41.44 -18.30
N ALA A 25 7.70 -40.23 -18.66
CA ALA A 25 8.27 -39.47 -19.75
C ALA A 25 9.76 -39.22 -19.47
N SER A 26 10.60 -39.44 -20.47
CA SER A 26 12.03 -39.12 -20.39
C SER A 26 12.20 -37.63 -20.07
N PRO A 27 13.12 -37.25 -19.16
CA PRO A 27 13.36 -35.85 -18.85
C PRO A 27 13.81 -35.13 -20.12
N PRO A 28 13.28 -33.92 -20.41
CA PRO A 28 13.74 -33.13 -21.53
C PRO A 28 15.24 -32.83 -21.35
N PRO A 29 16.00 -32.70 -22.47
CA PRO A 29 17.40 -32.33 -22.39
C PRO A 29 17.54 -31.01 -21.61
N THR A 30 18.31 -31.05 -20.52
CA THR A 30 18.68 -29.87 -19.74
C THR A 30 19.46 -28.93 -20.64
N SER A 31 18.75 -27.92 -21.12
CA SER A 31 19.29 -26.91 -22.00
C SER A 31 20.15 -25.94 -21.18
N ASN A 32 21.47 -26.01 -21.34
CA ASN A 32 22.45 -25.15 -20.69
C ASN A 32 22.48 -23.72 -21.28
N TYR A 33 21.32 -23.14 -21.58
CA TYR A 33 21.27 -21.71 -21.91
C TYR A 33 21.48 -20.94 -20.61
N ALA A 34 22.73 -20.48 -20.41
CA ALA A 34 23.04 -19.47 -19.42
C ALA A 34 22.07 -18.30 -19.62
N ALA A 35 21.22 -18.07 -18.62
CA ALA A 35 20.31 -16.94 -18.63
C ALA A 35 21.15 -15.67 -18.79
N PRO A 36 20.83 -14.78 -19.75
CA PRO A 36 21.55 -13.52 -19.88
C PRO A 36 21.46 -12.77 -18.57
N THR A 37 22.61 -12.33 -18.06
CA THR A 37 22.70 -11.52 -16.84
C THR A 37 21.74 -10.33 -16.99
N PRO A 38 20.76 -10.13 -16.09
CA PRO A 38 19.87 -8.98 -16.20
C PRO A 38 20.71 -7.71 -16.20
N ALA A 39 20.49 -6.85 -17.18
CA ALA A 39 21.17 -5.57 -17.26
C ALA A 39 20.97 -4.82 -15.93
N PRO A 40 22.00 -4.11 -15.42
CA PRO A 40 21.86 -3.31 -14.22
C PRO A 40 20.72 -2.32 -14.45
N ILE A 41 19.70 -2.39 -13.59
CA ILE A 41 18.58 -1.45 -13.62
C ILE A 41 19.19 -0.05 -13.45
N PRO A 42 18.94 0.89 -14.37
CA PRO A 42 19.45 2.25 -14.23
C PRO A 42 18.97 2.80 -12.89
N THR A 43 19.92 3.20 -12.04
CA THR A 43 19.60 3.85 -10.77
C THR A 43 18.74 5.07 -11.06
N PRO A 44 17.54 5.20 -10.45
CA PRO A 44 16.73 6.38 -10.66
C PRO A 44 17.55 7.62 -10.27
N PRO A 45 17.44 8.73 -11.03
CA PRO A 45 18.15 9.94 -10.70
C PRO A 45 17.81 10.35 -9.26
N PRO A 46 18.77 10.89 -8.49
CA PRO A 46 18.49 11.37 -7.14
C PRO A 46 17.30 12.33 -7.21
N ALA A 47 16.27 12.06 -6.39
CA ALA A 47 15.09 12.89 -6.33
C ALA A 47 15.53 14.33 -6.09
N ARG A 48 15.22 15.24 -7.02
CA ARG A 48 15.57 16.65 -6.86
C ARG A 48 15.03 17.11 -5.51
N PRO A 49 15.84 17.74 -4.64
CA PRO A 49 15.30 18.31 -3.42
C PRO A 49 14.19 19.25 -3.82
N SER A 50 12.99 19.01 -3.25
CA SER A 50 11.83 19.83 -3.56
C SER A 50 12.21 21.30 -3.38
N PRO A 51 11.83 22.20 -4.30
CA PRO A 51 12.23 23.61 -4.25
C PRO A 51 11.91 24.30 -2.92
N ASN A 52 11.03 23.70 -2.09
CA ASN A 52 10.66 24.18 -0.76
C ASN A 52 10.93 23.16 0.36
N ALA A 53 11.94 22.29 0.26
CA ALA A 53 12.16 21.19 1.20
C ALA A 53 12.28 21.61 2.70
N GLY A 54 12.47 22.89 2.98
CA GLY A 54 12.45 23.48 4.33
C GLY A 54 11.40 24.57 4.58
N LEU A 55 10.61 25.00 3.58
CA LEU A 55 9.70 26.14 3.69
C LEU A 55 8.23 25.71 3.60
N CYS A 56 7.37 26.45 4.29
CA CYS A 56 5.92 26.31 4.20
C CYS A 56 5.45 26.81 2.84
N TRP A 57 4.73 25.98 2.10
CA TRP A 57 4.23 26.37 0.77
C TRP A 57 3.15 27.46 0.84
N ARG A 58 2.47 27.64 1.99
CA ARG A 58 1.40 28.66 2.16
C ARG A 58 1.93 30.06 2.43
N CYS A 59 3.03 30.19 3.17
CA CYS A 59 3.53 31.49 3.65
C CYS A 59 5.05 31.66 3.58
N SER A 60 5.75 30.72 2.94
CA SER A 60 7.22 30.69 2.76
C SER A 60 8.05 30.72 4.05
N SER A 61 7.42 30.61 5.22
CA SER A 61 8.12 30.55 6.51
C SER A 61 8.79 29.19 6.71
N PRO A 62 9.88 29.10 7.49
CA PRO A 62 10.53 27.82 7.76
C PRO A 62 9.59 26.77 8.38
N ASN A 63 9.87 25.50 8.09
CA ASN A 63 9.24 24.38 8.78
C ASN A 63 10.07 23.96 10.00
N ARG A 64 9.38 23.62 11.09
CA ARG A 64 9.94 22.81 12.18
C ARG A 64 9.58 21.34 11.99
N ILE A 65 10.45 20.45 12.46
CA ILE A 65 10.16 19.02 12.54
C ILE A 65 9.49 18.72 13.87
N GLY A 66 8.33 18.08 13.83
CA GLY A 66 7.67 17.48 14.98
C GLY A 66 7.48 15.99 14.78
N THR A 67 7.01 15.30 15.82
CA THR A 67 6.66 13.87 15.74
C THR A 67 5.21 13.69 16.15
N SER A 68 4.44 12.94 15.36
CA SER A 68 3.04 12.68 15.68
C SER A 68 2.95 11.89 16.98
N ARG A 69 1.96 12.23 17.84
CA ARG A 69 1.77 11.55 19.11
C ARG A 69 1.53 10.06 18.89
N MET A 70 1.98 9.25 19.84
CA MET A 70 1.66 7.83 19.86
C MET A 70 0.16 7.67 20.07
N ASP A 71 -0.51 7.02 19.12
CA ASP A 71 -1.94 6.69 19.13
C ASP A 71 -2.03 5.29 18.50
N PRO A 72 -2.43 4.25 19.27
CA PRO A 72 -2.46 2.87 18.78
C PRO A 72 -3.47 2.66 17.64
N ASP A 73 -4.48 3.52 17.51
CA ASP A 73 -5.48 3.45 16.45
C ASP A 73 -5.11 4.26 15.20
N ASN A 74 -3.96 4.96 15.22
CA ASN A 74 -3.51 5.76 14.10
C ASN A 74 -2.25 5.15 13.44
N PRO A 75 -2.36 4.57 12.23
CA PRO A 75 -1.22 3.99 11.52
C PRO A 75 -0.14 5.01 11.15
N ASN A 76 -0.46 6.30 11.26
CA ASN A 76 0.46 7.41 11.01
C ASN A 76 1.12 7.97 12.28
N SER A 77 0.93 7.32 13.43
CA SER A 77 1.56 7.73 14.69
C SER A 77 3.07 7.52 14.70
N ARG A 78 3.76 8.32 15.52
CA ARG A 78 5.21 8.37 15.66
C ARG A 78 5.97 8.72 14.38
N ARG A 79 5.30 9.30 13.39
CA ARG A 79 5.93 9.78 12.16
C ARG A 79 6.47 11.19 12.37
N PRO A 80 7.70 11.49 11.91
CA PRO A 80 8.16 12.86 11.85
C PRO A 80 7.35 13.61 10.78
N TYR A 81 6.98 14.86 11.06
CA TYR A 81 6.25 15.72 10.15
C TYR A 81 6.82 17.13 10.13
N ARG A 82 6.60 17.84 9.02
CA ARG A 82 6.92 19.25 8.87
C ARG A 82 5.72 20.08 9.27
N LYS A 83 5.93 21.09 10.11
CA LYS A 83 4.90 22.07 10.46
C LYS A 83 5.46 23.47 10.30
N CYS A 84 4.67 24.38 9.77
CA CYS A 84 5.08 25.78 9.65
C CYS A 84 5.46 26.36 11.02
N SER A 85 6.58 27.07 11.10
CA SER A 85 7.04 27.72 12.34
C SER A 85 6.29 29.03 12.62
N ASN A 86 5.77 29.68 11.58
CA ASN A 86 4.90 30.85 11.72
C ASN A 86 3.58 30.44 12.39
N ARG A 87 3.32 31.00 13.57
CA ARG A 87 2.16 30.68 14.41
C ARG A 87 0.83 31.11 13.79
N ASP A 88 0.83 32.12 12.94
CA ASP A 88 -0.39 32.59 12.25
C ASP A 88 -0.77 31.66 11.09
N CYS A 89 0.18 30.86 10.59
CA CYS A 89 -0.07 29.86 9.56
C CYS A 89 -0.29 28.46 10.15
N ASP A 90 0.63 28.00 11.02
CA ASP A 90 0.64 26.71 11.73
C ASP A 90 0.28 25.47 10.88
N SER A 91 0.49 25.54 9.55
CA SER A 91 0.08 24.49 8.62
C SER A 91 0.92 23.22 8.78
N PHE A 92 0.27 22.08 8.57
CA PHE A 92 0.94 20.80 8.37
C PHE A 92 1.45 20.72 6.93
N ASN A 93 2.75 20.49 6.76
CA ASN A 93 3.43 20.47 5.45
C ASN A 93 4.01 19.08 5.14
N GLY A 94 3.22 18.04 5.43
CA GLY A 94 3.53 16.65 5.09
C GLY A 94 4.45 15.93 6.08
N PHE A 95 4.55 14.61 5.90
CA PHE A 95 5.48 13.77 6.66
C PHE A 95 6.92 13.99 6.19
N ALA A 96 7.87 13.93 7.13
CA ALA A 96 9.29 14.13 6.87
C ALA A 96 10.05 12.81 6.61
N ASP A 97 9.42 11.66 6.87
CA ASP A 97 9.98 10.34 6.54
C ASP A 97 9.73 9.96 5.07
N GLN A 98 10.27 8.81 4.63
CA GLN A 98 10.08 8.24 3.30
C GLN A 98 8.96 7.18 3.23
N ARG A 99 8.22 6.95 4.32
CA ARG A 99 7.17 5.91 4.33
C ARG A 99 6.06 6.25 3.34
N GLY A 100 5.70 5.26 2.53
CA GLY A 100 4.68 5.37 1.49
C GLY A 100 5.09 6.16 0.25
N VAL A 101 6.35 6.58 0.13
CA VAL A 101 6.87 7.24 -1.09
C VAL A 101 7.42 6.18 -2.02
N HIS A 102 7.03 6.22 -3.30
CA HIS A 102 7.56 5.33 -4.33
C HIS A 102 7.75 6.11 -5.63
N PRO A 103 8.83 5.87 -6.40
CA PRO A 103 9.09 6.57 -7.66
C PRO A 103 7.98 6.34 -8.71
N ASP A 104 7.33 5.20 -8.68
CA ASP A 104 6.27 4.85 -9.64
C ASP A 104 4.89 5.44 -9.29
N HIS A 105 4.78 6.14 -8.14
CA HIS A 105 3.54 6.82 -7.81
C HIS A 105 3.33 8.02 -8.72
N MET A 106 2.06 8.29 -9.08
CA MET A 106 1.71 9.46 -9.86
C MET A 106 2.21 10.74 -9.14
N PRO A 107 2.92 11.64 -9.83
CA PRO A 107 3.35 12.89 -9.24
C PRO A 107 2.14 13.77 -8.92
N CYS A 108 2.28 14.61 -7.89
CA CYS A 108 1.31 15.66 -7.61
C CYS A 108 1.41 16.81 -8.62
N ASP A 109 0.45 17.73 -8.59
CA ASP A 109 0.42 18.90 -9.48
C ASP A 109 1.68 19.79 -9.35
N CYS A 110 2.34 19.76 -8.19
CA CYS A 110 3.61 20.45 -7.96
C CYS A 110 4.85 19.70 -8.48
N GLY A 111 4.67 18.57 -9.19
CA GLY A 111 5.76 17.74 -9.74
C GLY A 111 6.50 16.86 -8.73
N VAL A 112 6.16 16.94 -7.45
CA VAL A 112 6.72 16.09 -6.38
C VAL A 112 6.01 14.72 -6.39
N PRO A 113 6.72 13.60 -6.11
CA PRO A 113 6.09 12.29 -5.96
C PRO A 113 4.96 12.32 -4.91
N SER A 114 3.94 11.51 -5.13
CA SER A 114 2.93 11.28 -4.11
C SER A 114 3.34 10.18 -3.13
N ARG A 115 2.65 10.17 -1.99
CA ARG A 115 2.82 9.26 -0.89
C ARG A 115 1.51 8.57 -0.58
N VAL A 116 1.56 7.27 -0.35
CA VAL A 116 0.43 6.50 0.16
C VAL A 116 0.34 6.67 1.68
N VAL A 117 -0.86 6.99 2.17
CA VAL A 117 -1.17 7.17 3.59
C VAL A 117 -2.42 6.37 3.91
N ALA A 118 -2.44 5.74 5.08
CA ALA A 118 -3.62 5.04 5.58
C ALA A 118 -4.60 6.01 6.25
N LYS A 119 -5.89 5.90 5.96
CA LYS A 119 -6.94 6.65 6.68
C LYS A 119 -6.95 6.24 8.15
N LYS A 120 -7.12 7.22 9.04
CA LYS A 120 -7.28 6.97 10.48
C LYS A 120 -8.59 6.23 10.77
N ASN A 121 -9.66 6.54 10.05
CA ASN A 121 -10.95 5.92 10.29
C ASN A 121 -11.08 4.60 9.51
N ARG A 122 -11.80 3.67 10.12
CA ARG A 122 -12.23 2.43 9.47
C ARG A 122 -13.57 2.69 8.74
N ASN A 123 -13.83 1.96 7.66
CA ASN A 123 -15.11 1.96 6.97
C ASN A 123 -16.14 1.09 7.68
N GLU A 124 -17.35 0.94 7.10
CA GLU A 124 -18.45 0.18 7.71
C GLU A 124 -18.15 -1.31 7.93
N TRP A 125 -17.14 -1.85 7.23
CA TRP A 125 -16.67 -3.23 7.40
C TRP A 125 -15.46 -3.34 8.33
N GLY A 126 -15.11 -2.27 9.05
CA GLY A 126 -13.96 -2.27 9.97
C GLY A 126 -12.60 -2.26 9.28
N LYS A 127 -12.54 -1.97 7.97
CA LYS A 127 -11.28 -1.92 7.20
C LYS A 127 -10.79 -0.50 7.00
N ARG A 128 -9.51 -0.35 6.71
CA ARG A 128 -8.86 0.93 6.39
C ARG A 128 -8.67 1.06 4.89
N GLU A 129 -8.81 2.27 4.41
CA GLU A 129 -8.51 2.64 3.03
C GLU A 129 -7.21 3.44 2.97
N LEU A 130 -6.58 3.42 1.81
CA LEU A 130 -5.38 4.19 1.54
C LEU A 130 -5.71 5.35 0.59
N PHE A 131 -4.97 6.44 0.70
CA PHE A 131 -5.09 7.58 -0.20
C PHE A 131 -3.72 8.18 -0.51
N TYR A 132 -3.65 8.88 -1.64
CA TYR A 132 -2.45 9.56 -2.09
C TYR A 132 -2.43 11.02 -1.64
N THR A 133 -1.30 11.46 -1.07
CA THR A 133 -1.02 12.85 -0.70
C THR A 133 0.34 13.29 -1.23
N CYS A 134 0.59 14.60 -1.31
CA CYS A 134 1.91 15.11 -1.67
C CYS A 134 2.98 14.65 -0.66
N ALA A 135 4.05 14.00 -1.13
CA ALA A 135 5.08 13.46 -0.25
C ALA A 135 5.75 14.55 0.60
N ASN A 136 5.88 15.76 0.08
CA ASN A 136 6.47 16.91 0.77
C ASN A 136 5.45 17.92 1.28
N GLY A 137 4.15 17.65 1.12
CA GLY A 137 3.08 18.59 1.49
C GLY A 137 3.24 19.97 0.87
N THR A 138 3.81 20.06 -0.33
CA THR A 138 4.05 21.33 -1.05
C THR A 138 2.85 21.78 -1.88
N CYS A 139 1.83 20.95 -1.96
CA CYS A 139 0.51 21.29 -2.48
C CYS A 139 -0.57 20.54 -1.66
N ASP A 140 -1.80 21.05 -1.72
CA ASP A 140 -2.97 20.43 -1.10
C ASP A 140 -3.59 19.34 -2.00
N THR A 141 -2.88 18.85 -3.03
CA THR A 141 -3.40 17.85 -3.95
C THR A 141 -3.68 16.53 -3.21
N HIS A 142 -4.96 16.20 -3.10
CA HIS A 142 -5.44 14.88 -2.74
C HIS A 142 -5.72 14.11 -4.04
N LEU A 143 -4.82 13.19 -4.41
CA LEU A 143 -4.93 12.45 -5.68
C LEU A 143 -5.98 11.32 -5.63
N GLY A 144 -6.73 11.21 -4.53
CA GLY A 144 -7.79 10.22 -4.35
C GLY A 144 -7.33 8.97 -3.61
N ASP A 145 -8.26 8.03 -3.47
CA ASP A 145 -8.01 6.74 -2.85
C ASP A 145 -7.13 5.84 -3.74
N VAL A 146 -6.32 4.99 -3.11
CA VAL A 146 -5.58 3.95 -3.83
C VAL A 146 -6.56 2.91 -4.35
N ARG A 147 -6.56 2.69 -5.67
CA ARG A 147 -7.48 1.78 -6.35
C ARG A 147 -6.73 0.61 -6.99
N GLY A 148 -7.34 -0.57 -6.93
CA GLY A 148 -6.85 -1.76 -7.62
C GLY A 148 -7.22 -1.75 -9.11
N GLN A 149 -6.84 -2.82 -9.83
CA GLN A 149 -7.16 -3.00 -11.25
C GLN A 149 -8.66 -2.91 -11.57
N SER A 150 -9.51 -3.36 -10.64
CA SER A 150 -10.97 -3.27 -10.74
C SER A 150 -11.52 -1.84 -10.56
N ARG A 151 -10.64 -0.85 -10.37
CA ARG A 151 -10.96 0.55 -10.00
C ARG A 151 -11.67 0.70 -8.66
N ARG A 152 -11.81 -0.37 -7.87
CA ARG A 152 -12.33 -0.29 -6.49
C ARG A 152 -11.23 0.21 -5.55
N VAL A 153 -11.65 0.92 -4.50
CA VAL A 153 -10.75 1.33 -3.41
C VAL A 153 -10.17 0.08 -2.78
N LEU A 154 -8.85 0.09 -2.56
CA LEU A 154 -8.20 -0.98 -1.82
C LEU A 154 -8.47 -0.82 -0.33
N GLU A 155 -8.99 -1.88 0.26
CA GLU A 155 -9.33 -1.95 1.69
C GLU A 155 -8.44 -2.97 2.38
N PHE A 156 -8.01 -2.65 3.60
CA PHE A 156 -7.04 -3.44 4.36
C PHE A 156 -7.54 -3.65 5.79
N THR A 157 -7.29 -4.82 6.36
CA THR A 157 -7.46 -5.04 7.80
C THR A 157 -6.38 -4.29 8.58
N ASP A 158 -6.57 -4.10 9.88
CA ASP A 158 -5.56 -3.48 10.74
C ASP A 158 -4.22 -4.26 10.70
N ASP A 159 -4.27 -5.60 10.74
CA ASP A 159 -3.06 -6.43 10.63
C ASP A 159 -2.31 -6.21 9.31
N GLN A 160 -3.03 -6.04 8.20
CA GLN A 160 -2.43 -5.74 6.90
C GLN A 160 -1.79 -4.35 6.92
N ILE A 161 -2.46 -3.35 7.49
CA ILE A 161 -1.90 -2.01 7.65
C ILE A 161 -0.64 -2.04 8.53
N ASP A 162 -0.65 -2.78 9.63
CA ASP A 162 0.52 -2.91 10.51
C ASP A 162 1.71 -3.58 9.82
N GLN A 163 1.46 -4.56 8.93
CA GLN A 163 2.50 -5.13 8.09
C GLN A 163 3.04 -4.10 7.09
N MET A 164 2.18 -3.29 6.48
CA MET A 164 2.58 -2.22 5.56
C MET A 164 3.38 -1.12 6.27
N VAL A 165 2.98 -0.72 7.48
CA VAL A 165 3.71 0.23 8.34
C VAL A 165 5.11 -0.30 8.64
N ARG A 166 5.24 -1.57 9.05
CA ARG A 166 6.54 -2.21 9.33
C ARG A 166 7.46 -2.26 8.11
N ARG A 167 6.89 -2.38 6.90
CA ARG A 167 7.62 -2.34 5.63
C ARG A 167 7.86 -0.93 5.10
N GLY A 168 7.33 0.10 5.77
CA GLY A 168 7.42 1.49 5.33
C GLY A 168 6.59 1.82 4.09
N GLN A 169 5.57 1.01 3.78
CA GLN A 169 4.71 1.19 2.61
C GLN A 169 3.58 2.23 2.82
N VAL A 170 3.26 2.55 4.07
CA VAL A 170 2.30 3.58 4.48
C VAL A 170 2.78 4.32 5.71
#